data_AF-A0A932T0Y7-F1
#
_entry.id   AF-A0A932T0Y7-F1
#
_cell.length_a   1.000
_cell.length_b   1.000
_cell.length_c   1.000
_cell.angle_alpha   90.00
_cell.angle_beta   90.00
_cell.angle_gamma   90.00
#
_symmetry.space_group_name_H-M   'P 1'
#
loop_
_entity.id
_entity.type
_entity.pdbx_description
1 polymer ?
#
loop_
_entity_poly.entity_id
_entity_poly.type
_entity_poly.pdbx_seq_one_letter_code
_entity_poly.pdbx_strand_id
1 'polypeptide(L)'
;MSATESSKKQSDCPHCKSGPETYRYLKKHYLFDVDLAREIVSDGREPEEIDDDSIRLALESTRIHDDHLLHVNVRYPGIIAHVFFPMPDGTAAHGHALIDGNHRAARCLQLGRPFFAYILTEDESRQILLRSPEASPRSPHGCPSETESATV
;
A
#
# COMPACT_ATOMS: atom_id res chain seq x y z
N MET A 1 15.16 -37.35 -7.18
CA MET A 1 15.06 -36.57 -8.44
C MET A 1 15.13 -35.11 -8.06
N SER A 2 16.32 -34.51 -8.16
CA SER A 2 16.54 -33.11 -7.79
C SER A 2 16.33 -32.24 -9.02
N ALA A 3 15.22 -31.51 -9.07
CA ALA A 3 15.00 -30.49 -10.09
C ALA A 3 15.81 -29.25 -9.70
N THR A 4 16.90 -29.00 -10.41
CA THR A 4 17.56 -27.69 -10.42
C THR A 4 16.63 -26.70 -11.10
N GLU A 5 15.87 -25.93 -10.30
CA GLU A 5 15.14 -24.76 -10.77
C GLU A 5 16.15 -23.75 -11.34
N SER A 6 16.06 -23.55 -12.65
CA SER A 6 16.91 -22.64 -13.42
C SER A 6 16.57 -21.20 -13.01
N SER A 7 17.35 -20.66 -12.09
CA SER A 7 17.26 -19.28 -11.62
C SER A 7 17.67 -18.33 -12.75
N LYS A 8 16.69 -17.76 -13.48
CA LYS A 8 16.92 -16.54 -14.27
C LYS A 8 17.46 -15.49 -13.29
N LYS A 9 18.68 -15.00 -13.52
CA LYS A 9 19.32 -14.01 -12.66
C LYS A 9 18.45 -12.75 -12.58
N GLN A 10 18.24 -12.23 -11.37
CA GLN A 10 17.52 -10.98 -11.11
C GLN A 10 18.03 -9.79 -11.95
N SER A 11 19.31 -9.83 -12.38
CA SER A 11 19.95 -8.81 -13.22
C SER A 11 19.27 -8.58 -14.57
N ASP A 12 18.58 -9.59 -15.11
CA ASP A 12 18.03 -9.55 -16.46
C ASP A 12 16.50 -9.34 -16.45
N CYS A 13 15.90 -9.22 -15.25
CA CYS A 13 14.48 -9.00 -15.13
C CYS A 13 14.15 -7.51 -15.30
N PRO A 14 13.38 -7.11 -16.32
CA PRO A 14 13.02 -5.71 -16.54
C PRO A 14 12.16 -5.13 -15.41
N HIS A 15 11.68 -5.98 -14.49
CA HIS A 15 10.85 -5.62 -13.35
C HIS A 15 11.62 -5.57 -12.01
N CYS A 16 12.85 -6.09 -11.94
CA CYS A 16 13.73 -5.98 -10.77
C CYS A 16 14.49 -4.65 -10.72
N LYS A 17 13.81 -3.53 -11.00
CA LYS A 17 14.47 -2.23 -11.04
C LYS A 17 14.74 -1.72 -9.62
N SER A 18 15.97 -1.29 -9.38
CA SER A 18 16.36 -0.51 -8.21
C SER A 18 16.14 0.98 -8.52
N GLY A 19 15.47 1.70 -7.62
CA GLY A 19 15.20 3.13 -7.76
C GLY A 19 14.01 3.55 -6.89
N PRO A 20 13.69 4.87 -6.87
CA PRO A 20 12.58 5.39 -6.09
C PRO A 20 11.26 4.71 -6.46
N GLU A 21 10.58 4.13 -5.49
CA GLU A 21 9.39 3.32 -5.73
C GLU A 21 8.13 4.03 -5.24
N THR A 22 7.17 4.20 -6.15
CA THR A 22 5.85 4.74 -5.84
C THR A 22 4.78 3.75 -6.23
N TYR A 23 3.75 3.58 -5.39
CA TYR A 23 2.61 2.73 -5.69
C TYR A 23 1.38 3.56 -6.09
N ARG A 24 0.69 3.13 -7.16
CA ARG A 24 -0.52 3.82 -7.66
C ARG A 24 -1.72 2.94 -7.43
N TYR A 25 -2.72 3.49 -6.75
CA TYR A 25 -3.97 2.80 -6.46
C TYR A 25 -5.17 3.53 -7.06
N LEU A 26 -6.23 2.78 -7.41
CA LEU A 26 -7.44 3.25 -8.09
C LEU A 26 -7.16 4.20 -9.27
N LYS A 27 -6.69 3.67 -10.41
CA LYS A 27 -6.45 4.48 -11.64
C LYS A 27 -5.65 5.77 -11.41
N LYS A 28 -4.67 5.74 -10.48
CA LYS A 28 -3.78 6.86 -10.12
C LYS A 28 -4.42 7.95 -9.25
N HIS A 29 -5.56 7.69 -8.62
CA HIS A 29 -6.14 8.62 -7.64
C HIS A 29 -5.30 8.70 -6.37
N TYR A 30 -4.67 7.58 -5.98
CA TYR A 30 -3.73 7.53 -4.87
C TYR A 30 -2.32 7.27 -5.38
N LEU A 31 -1.35 7.98 -4.80
CA LEU A 31 0.07 7.78 -5.01
C LEU A 31 0.75 7.67 -3.65
N PHE A 32 1.41 6.55 -3.40
CA PHE A 32 2.14 6.28 -2.17
C PHE A 32 3.64 6.31 -2.41
N ASP A 33 4.38 6.84 -1.43
CA ASP A 33 5.83 6.73 -1.32
C ASP A 33 6.18 5.39 -0.63
N VAL A 34 6.63 4.42 -1.43
CA VAL A 34 6.95 3.07 -0.90
C VAL A 34 8.28 3.09 -0.16
N ASP A 35 9.19 3.99 -0.49
CA ASP A 35 10.49 4.06 0.17
C ASP A 35 10.35 4.66 1.56
N LEU A 36 9.55 5.73 1.72
CA LEU A 36 9.21 6.24 3.04
C LEU A 36 8.45 5.21 3.87
N ALA A 37 7.55 4.44 3.25
CA ALA A 37 6.86 3.34 3.94
C ALA A 37 7.85 2.29 4.48
N ARG A 38 8.86 1.92 3.69
CA ARG A 38 9.94 1.00 4.10
C ARG A 38 10.76 1.57 5.25
N GLU A 39 11.03 2.88 5.24
CA GLU A 39 11.73 3.56 6.32
C GLU A 39 10.92 3.50 7.63
N ILE A 40 9.63 3.82 7.57
CA ILE A 40 8.73 3.79 8.74
C ILE A 40 8.69 2.40 9.40
N VAL A 41 8.54 1.34 8.61
CA VAL A 41 8.44 -0.04 9.13
C VAL A 41 9.79 -0.66 9.49
N SER A 42 10.89 0.06 9.29
CA SER A 42 12.23 -0.36 9.74
C SER A 42 12.47 -0.11 11.24
N ASP A 43 11.41 0.18 12.00
CA ASP A 43 11.42 0.45 13.44
C ASP A 43 11.57 -0.79 14.33
N GLY A 44 11.58 -1.99 13.72
CA GLY A 44 11.78 -3.26 14.40
C GLY A 44 10.49 -3.96 14.84
N ARG A 45 9.31 -3.48 14.43
CA ARG A 45 8.05 -4.20 14.64
C ARG A 45 8.04 -5.56 13.92
N GLU A 46 7.21 -6.48 14.39
CA GLU A 46 7.01 -7.77 13.72
C GLU A 46 5.93 -7.64 12.64
N PRO A 47 6.10 -8.27 11.46
CA PRO A 47 5.07 -8.27 10.44
C PRO A 47 3.95 -9.25 10.80
N GLU A 48 2.73 -8.94 10.37
CA GLU A 48 1.54 -9.76 10.62
C GLU A 48 1.29 -10.73 9.47
N GLU A 49 0.78 -11.92 9.78
CA GLU A 49 0.33 -12.87 8.77
C GLU A 49 -0.96 -12.35 8.13
N ILE A 50 -1.01 -12.32 6.80
CA ILE A 50 -2.17 -11.86 6.04
C ILE A 50 -2.92 -13.08 5.51
N ASP A 51 -4.24 -13.07 5.67
CA ASP A 51 -5.06 -14.16 5.18
C ASP A 51 -5.05 -14.25 3.65
N ASP A 52 -5.11 -15.49 3.15
CA ASP A 52 -5.05 -15.77 1.72
C ASP A 52 -6.14 -15.06 0.91
N ASP A 53 -7.33 -14.86 1.48
CA ASP A 53 -8.45 -14.23 0.77
C ASP A 53 -8.23 -12.72 0.60
N SER A 54 -7.70 -12.04 1.61
CA SER A 54 -7.26 -10.65 1.51
C SER A 54 -6.12 -10.49 0.50
N ILE A 55 -5.18 -11.44 0.44
CA ILE A 55 -4.13 -11.42 -0.57
C ILE A 55 -4.75 -11.57 -1.96
N ARG A 56 -5.64 -12.54 -2.17
CA ARG A 56 -6.33 -12.74 -3.46
C ARG A 56 -7.02 -11.46 -3.90
N LEU A 57 -7.78 -10.82 -3.02
CA LEU A 57 -8.47 -9.56 -3.29
C LEU A 57 -7.51 -8.42 -3.67
N ALA A 58 -6.40 -8.27 -2.94
CA ALA A 58 -5.38 -7.27 -3.25
C ALA A 58 -4.74 -7.49 -4.64
N LEU A 59 -4.60 -8.75 -5.06
CA LEU A 59 -3.99 -9.11 -6.33
C LEU A 59 -4.93 -9.00 -7.53
N GLU A 60 -6.26 -9.02 -7.35
CA GLU A 60 -7.25 -8.92 -8.45
C GLU A 60 -7.02 -7.69 -9.34
N SER A 61 -6.59 -6.59 -8.74
CA SER A 61 -6.35 -5.32 -9.45
C SER A 61 -4.88 -5.09 -9.83
N THR A 62 -3.99 -6.03 -9.49
CA THR A 62 -2.55 -5.90 -9.66
C THR A 62 -2.04 -6.70 -10.86
N ARG A 63 -1.23 -6.06 -11.71
CA ARG A 63 -0.56 -6.76 -12.79
C ARG A 63 0.61 -7.58 -12.25
N ILE A 64 0.46 -8.90 -12.26
CA ILE A 64 1.51 -9.84 -11.89
C ILE A 64 2.27 -10.29 -13.13
N HIS A 65 3.60 -10.25 -13.05
CA HIS A 65 4.50 -10.69 -14.11
C HIS A 65 5.08 -12.06 -13.77
N ASP A 66 4.62 -13.11 -14.46
CA ASP A 66 5.01 -14.50 -14.16
C ASP A 66 6.53 -14.73 -14.19
N ASP A 67 7.23 -14.12 -15.15
CA ASP A 67 8.70 -14.17 -15.23
C ASP A 67 9.38 -13.59 -13.96
N HIS A 68 8.76 -12.60 -13.31
CA HIS A 68 9.29 -11.96 -12.12
C HIS A 68 9.10 -12.83 -10.87
N LEU A 69 8.03 -13.64 -10.82
CA LEU A 69 7.71 -14.50 -9.67
C LEU A 69 8.78 -15.56 -9.38
N LEU A 70 9.54 -15.98 -10.40
CA LEU A 70 10.54 -17.05 -10.26
C LEU A 70 11.75 -16.67 -9.39
N HIS A 71 11.99 -15.38 -9.16
CA HIS A 71 13.15 -14.91 -8.41
C HIS A 71 12.80 -13.86 -7.35
N VAL A 72 11.51 -13.65 -7.04
CA VAL A 72 11.15 -12.83 -5.87
C VAL A 72 11.48 -13.59 -4.59
N ASN A 73 12.05 -12.89 -3.62
CA ASN A 73 12.34 -13.50 -2.32
C ASN A 73 11.12 -13.36 -1.39
N VAL A 74 10.37 -14.45 -1.26
CA VAL A 74 9.18 -14.59 -0.40
C VAL A 74 9.45 -14.51 1.10
N ARG A 75 10.72 -14.39 1.54
CA ARG A 75 11.05 -14.16 2.95
C ARG A 75 10.84 -12.72 3.39
N TYR A 76 10.79 -11.78 2.46
CA TYR A 76 10.57 -10.38 2.79
C TYR A 76 9.08 -10.07 2.89
N PRO A 77 8.61 -9.50 4.01
CA PRO A 77 7.21 -9.12 4.18
C PRO A 77 6.81 -8.02 3.20
N GLY A 78 5.51 -7.84 2.97
CA GLY A 78 4.93 -6.70 2.26
C GLY A 78 4.68 -5.50 3.17
N ILE A 79 4.03 -4.48 2.61
CA ILE A 79 3.55 -3.31 3.37
C ILE A 79 2.12 -3.00 2.93
N ILE A 80 1.23 -2.86 3.91
CA ILE A 80 -0.18 -2.51 3.73
C ILE A 80 -0.42 -1.10 4.28
N ALA A 81 -1.07 -0.26 3.47
CA ALA A 81 -1.47 1.09 3.84
C ALA A 81 -2.99 1.21 3.95
N HIS A 82 -3.45 2.12 4.80
CA HIS A 82 -4.86 2.50 4.93
C HIS A 82 -5.25 3.48 3.82
N VAL A 83 -6.42 3.25 3.23
CA VAL A 83 -7.01 4.08 2.17
C VAL A 83 -8.41 4.52 2.55
N PHE A 84 -8.69 5.80 2.38
CA PHE A 84 -9.99 6.40 2.67
C PHE A 84 -10.59 6.97 1.39
N PHE A 85 -11.77 6.50 1.01
CA PHE A 85 -12.47 6.91 -0.20
C PHE A 85 -13.73 7.69 0.16
N PRO A 86 -13.97 8.87 -0.44
CA PRO A 86 -15.23 9.56 -0.25
C PRO A 86 -16.37 8.77 -0.90
N MET A 87 -17.46 8.58 -0.16
CA MET A 87 -18.68 7.93 -0.62
C MET A 87 -19.73 8.98 -1.03
N PRO A 88 -20.70 8.63 -1.91
CA PRO A 88 -21.72 9.57 -2.37
C PRO A 88 -22.61 10.15 -1.27
N ASP A 89 -22.74 9.45 -0.15
CA ASP A 89 -23.51 9.87 1.03
C ASP A 89 -22.75 10.86 1.95
N GLY A 90 -21.52 11.24 1.57
CA GLY A 90 -20.67 12.14 2.34
C GLY A 90 -19.85 11.43 3.43
N THR A 91 -19.97 10.11 3.58
CA THR A 91 -19.09 9.33 4.46
C THR A 91 -17.78 8.98 3.76
N ALA A 92 -16.80 8.47 4.51
CA ALA A 92 -15.58 7.90 3.95
C ALA A 92 -15.59 6.38 4.16
N ALA A 93 -15.45 5.63 3.08
CA ALA A 93 -15.16 4.20 3.17
C ALA A 93 -13.68 4.01 3.50
N HIS A 94 -13.39 3.09 4.42
CA HIS A 94 -12.03 2.72 4.80
C HIS A 94 -11.69 1.36 4.16
N GLY A 95 -10.50 1.26 3.59
CA GLY A 95 -9.96 0.03 3.04
C GLY A 95 -8.45 -0.07 3.23
N HIS A 96 -7.88 -1.13 2.66
CA HIS A 96 -6.46 -1.43 2.72
C HIS A 96 -5.88 -1.61 1.31
N ALA A 97 -4.64 -1.17 1.12
CA ALA A 97 -3.91 -1.36 -0.12
C ALA A 97 -2.56 -2.02 0.17
N LEU A 98 -2.27 -3.13 -0.52
CA LEU A 98 -0.93 -3.74 -0.51
C LEU A 98 -0.01 -2.92 -1.43
N ILE A 99 0.74 -1.99 -0.81
CA ILE A 99 1.56 -1.01 -1.54
C ILE A 99 2.95 -1.55 -1.88
N ASP A 100 3.43 -2.55 -1.14
CA ASP A 100 4.67 -3.27 -1.43
C ASP A 100 4.47 -4.78 -1.26
N GLY A 101 5.17 -5.56 -2.09
CA GLY A 101 5.20 -7.02 -1.97
C GLY A 101 4.12 -7.78 -2.75
N ASN A 102 3.36 -7.14 -3.64
CA ASN A 102 2.34 -7.81 -4.46
C ASN A 102 2.84 -9.08 -5.17
N HIS A 103 4.01 -9.03 -5.81
CA HIS A 103 4.61 -10.21 -6.45
C HIS A 103 5.07 -11.27 -5.45
N ARG A 104 5.56 -10.86 -4.27
CA ARG A 104 5.93 -11.78 -3.19
C ARG A 104 4.68 -12.49 -2.65
N ALA A 105 3.59 -11.77 -2.45
CA ALA A 105 2.31 -12.29 -2.02
C ALA A 105 1.73 -13.29 -3.04
N ALA A 106 1.76 -12.95 -4.33
CA ALA A 106 1.37 -13.85 -5.41
C ALA A 106 2.19 -15.14 -5.42
N ARG A 107 3.52 -15.05 -5.20
CA ARG A 107 4.39 -16.22 -5.12
C ARG A 107 4.13 -17.05 -3.86
N CYS A 108 3.85 -16.43 -2.71
CA CYS A 108 3.44 -17.15 -1.50
C CYS A 108 2.18 -17.98 -1.73
N LEU A 109 1.15 -17.41 -2.37
CA LEU A 109 -0.07 -18.13 -2.74
C LEU A 109 0.22 -19.32 -3.67
N GLN A 110 1.08 -19.15 -4.69
CA GLN A 110 1.47 -20.24 -5.58
C GLN A 110 2.17 -21.40 -4.86
N LEU A 111 2.95 -21.07 -3.83
CA LEU A 111 3.71 -22.05 -3.06
C LEU A 111 2.92 -22.63 -1.87
N GLY A 112 1.70 -22.15 -1.61
CA GLY A 112 0.93 -22.51 -0.41
C GLY A 112 1.63 -22.13 0.89
N ARG A 113 2.31 -20.98 0.91
CA ARG A 113 3.06 -20.47 2.07
C ARG A 113 2.38 -19.23 2.63
N PRO A 114 2.46 -19.01 3.96
CA PRO A 114 1.97 -17.78 4.56
C PRO A 114 2.72 -16.57 4.01
N PHE A 115 2.01 -15.47 3.84
CA PHE A 115 2.57 -14.16 3.50
C PHE A 115 2.42 -13.25 4.70
N PHE A 116 3.48 -12.47 4.96
CA PHE A 116 3.53 -11.53 6.06
C PHE A 116 3.62 -10.11 5.51
N ALA A 117 3.01 -9.14 6.20
CA ALA A 117 3.14 -7.73 5.85
C ALA A 117 3.16 -6.85 7.09
N TYR A 118 3.84 -5.71 6.98
CA TYR A 118 3.69 -4.63 7.94
C TYR A 118 2.41 -3.86 7.64
N ILE A 119 1.58 -3.67 8.65
CA ILE A 119 0.38 -2.83 8.55
C ILE A 119 0.75 -1.46 9.10
N LEU A 120 0.73 -0.45 8.23
CA LEU A 120 0.93 0.93 8.65
C LEU A 120 -0.27 1.38 9.48
N THR A 121 -0.04 2.22 10.47
CA THR A 121 -1.15 2.94 11.11
C THR A 121 -1.81 3.91 10.11
N GLU A 122 -2.97 4.45 10.47
CA GLU A 122 -3.60 5.48 9.62
C GLU A 122 -2.72 6.72 9.46
N ASP A 123 -2.02 7.14 10.53
CA ASP A 123 -1.13 8.30 10.50
C ASP A 123 0.12 8.04 9.65
N GLU A 124 0.69 6.85 9.74
CA GLU A 124 1.80 6.42 8.87
C GLU A 124 1.34 6.36 7.40
N SER A 125 0.13 5.84 7.16
CA SER A 125 -0.47 5.78 5.83
C SER A 125 -0.70 7.17 5.24
N ARG A 126 -1.07 8.16 6.07
CA ARG A 126 -1.18 9.57 5.67
C ARG A 126 0.17 10.19 5.34
N GLN A 127 1.23 9.86 6.09
CA GLN A 127 2.58 10.40 5.87
C GLN A 127 3.16 9.99 4.51
N ILE A 128 2.91 8.76 4.08
CA ILE A 128 3.42 8.23 2.81
C ILE A 128 2.55 8.62 1.60
N LEU A 129 1.44 9.32 1.81
CA LEU A 129 0.48 9.63 0.76
C LEU A 129 0.91 10.90 0.00
N LEU A 130 1.55 10.71 -1.14
CA LEU A 130 1.99 11.79 -2.03
C LEU A 130 0.83 12.46 -2.77
N ARG A 131 -0.25 11.72 -3.01
CA ARG A 131 -1.47 12.23 -3.66
C ARG A 131 -2.66 11.39 -3.25
N SER A 132 -3.77 12.07 -2.98
CA SER A 132 -5.09 11.47 -2.81
C SER A 132 -6.09 12.16 -3.76
N PRO A 133 -7.26 11.56 -4.02
CA PRO A 133 -8.38 12.27 -4.60
C PRO A 133 -9.01 13.14 -3.50
N GLU A 134 -8.41 14.28 -3.13
CA GLU A 134 -9.11 15.22 -2.26
C GLU A 134 -10.36 15.75 -2.96
N ALA A 135 -11.49 15.69 -2.25
CA ALA A 135 -12.52 16.69 -2.40
C ALA A 135 -11.91 18.04 -2.00
N SER A 136 -12.04 19.05 -2.86
CA SER A 136 -11.60 20.43 -2.64
C SER A 136 -11.73 20.86 -1.17
N PRO A 137 -10.74 21.53 -0.56
CA PRO A 137 -10.89 22.05 0.79
C PRO A 137 -12.05 23.04 0.79
N ARG A 138 -13.12 22.76 1.56
CA ARG A 138 -13.91 23.86 2.12
C ARG A 138 -13.04 24.49 3.19
N SER A 139 -12.50 25.67 2.91
CA SER A 139 -11.80 26.50 3.89
C SER A 139 -12.61 26.57 5.19
N PRO A 140 -12.01 26.33 6.37
CA PRO A 140 -12.59 26.68 7.65
C PRO A 140 -12.35 28.18 7.88
N HIS A 141 -12.96 29.03 7.06
CA HIS A 141 -13.07 30.46 7.35
C HIS A 141 -14.54 30.81 7.52
N GLY A 142 -15.09 30.26 8.60
CA GLY A 142 -16.26 30.79 9.28
C GLY A 142 -15.87 30.96 10.74
N CYS A 143 -15.13 32.03 11.05
CA CYS A 143 -15.20 32.62 12.38
C CYS A 143 -16.51 33.41 12.46
N PRO A 144 -17.54 32.97 13.18
CA PRO A 144 -18.44 33.92 13.80
C PRO A 144 -17.68 34.50 15.00
N SER A 145 -17.06 35.66 14.85
CA SER A 145 -16.68 36.46 16.01
C SER A 145 -17.97 36.84 16.73
N GLU A 146 -17.93 36.62 18.04
CA GLU A 146 -19.05 36.67 18.95
C GLU A 146 -19.73 38.05 19.02
N THR A 147 -21.02 37.95 19.31
CA THR A 147 -21.95 38.99 19.71
C THR A 147 -21.39 39.87 20.83
N GLU A 148 -21.21 41.17 20.59
CA GLU A 148 -21.27 42.20 21.63
C GLU A 148 -22.39 43.18 21.30
N SER A 149 -23.60 42.88 21.79
CA SER A 149 -24.64 43.87 22.03
C SER A 149 -24.40 44.48 23.41
N ALA A 150 -23.80 45.67 23.46
CA ALA A 150 -23.95 46.58 24.58
C ALA A 150 -24.87 47.71 24.13
N THR A 151 -26.13 47.60 24.52
CA THR A 151 -27.11 48.68 24.41
C THR A 151 -26.79 49.76 25.46
N VAL A 152 -26.95 51.00 25.00
CA VAL A 152 -26.87 52.30 25.69
C VAL A 152 -27.51 52.34 27.07
#